data_AF-A0A9Q1FAG8-F1
#
_entry.id   AF-A0A9Q1FAG8-F1
#
_cell.length_a   1.000
_cell.length_b   1.000
_cell.length_c   1.000
_cell.angle_alpha   90.00
_cell.angle_beta   90.00
_cell.angle_gamma   90.00
#
_symmetry.space_group_name_H-M   'P 1'
#
loop_
_entity.id
_entity.type
_entity.pdbx_description
1 polymer ?
#
loop_
_entity_poly.entity_id
_entity_poly.type
_entity_poly.pdbx_seq_one_letter_code
_entity_poly.pdbx_strand_id
1 'polypeptide(L)'
;MGPAPLCLLLSLTVLGMAVGVVAEEGEYTWPQRKVPLVRDKRTVRLSSPGFTADTQRELRGTCGIECQSRLPRPSMADLENLLSYETVYENGTRTLTEVSLQGAEEAAGGGAWDEARNSSARLLRRRRREVYGTDSRFTIADKHFSTNYPFSTTVKVSTGCSGILVSPKHVLTAAHCIHDGQDYVKGVKRLRVGLLKLRSQGRKGGKKR
;
A
#
# COMPACT_ATOMS: atom_id res chain seq x y z
N MET A 1 -67.54 37.12 37.23
CA MET A 1 -66.54 36.05 37.39
C MET A 1 -67.11 34.81 36.73
N GLY A 2 -66.73 34.54 35.47
CA GLY A 2 -67.18 33.36 34.72
C GLY A 2 -66.04 32.32 34.63
N PRO A 3 -66.34 31.02 34.62
CA PRO A 3 -65.34 29.97 34.63
C PRO A 3 -64.63 29.86 33.26
N ALA A 4 -63.31 29.74 33.26
CA ALA A 4 -62.56 29.41 32.06
C ALA A 4 -62.87 27.95 31.63
N PRO A 5 -63.12 27.68 30.34
CA PRO A 5 -63.48 26.35 29.89
C PRO A 5 -62.26 25.42 29.88
N LEU A 6 -62.37 24.29 30.60
CA LEU A 6 -61.40 23.18 30.64
C LEU A 6 -61.01 22.62 29.26
N CYS A 7 -61.71 22.99 28.17
CA CYS A 7 -61.36 22.60 26.80
C CYS A 7 -60.03 23.18 26.29
N LEU A 8 -59.54 24.30 26.84
CA LEU A 8 -58.29 24.92 26.38
C LEU A 8 -57.02 24.25 26.93
N LEU A 9 -57.14 23.42 27.97
CA LEU A 9 -56.00 22.70 28.56
C LEU A 9 -55.78 21.31 27.95
N LEU A 10 -56.77 20.77 27.21
CA LEU A 10 -56.67 19.47 26.54
C LEU A 10 -56.15 19.56 25.09
N SER A 11 -56.08 20.76 24.50
CA SER A 11 -55.49 20.95 23.17
C SER A 11 -53.96 21.09 23.18
N LEU A 12 -53.36 21.38 24.35
CA LEU A 12 -51.91 21.56 24.49
C LEU A 12 -51.15 20.26 24.81
N THR A 13 -51.83 19.18 25.18
CA THR A 13 -51.19 17.89 25.51
C THR A 13 -51.17 16.89 24.36
N VAL A 14 -51.82 17.18 23.23
CA VAL A 14 -51.80 16.29 22.03
C VAL A 14 -50.69 16.68 21.04
N LEU A 15 -50.09 17.87 21.15
CA LEU A 15 -48.98 18.30 20.30
C LEU A 15 -47.58 17.93 20.85
N GLY A 16 -47.53 17.01 21.82
CA GLY A 16 -46.30 16.66 22.54
C GLY A 16 -45.74 15.27 22.25
N MET A 17 -46.25 14.55 21.24
CA MET A 17 -45.78 13.19 20.92
C MET A 17 -45.37 13.07 19.45
N ALA A 18 -44.13 12.59 19.29
CA ALA A 18 -43.50 12.09 18.07
C ALA A 18 -42.99 13.14 17.07
N VAL A 19 -42.02 13.97 17.50
CA VAL A 19 -40.83 14.16 16.65
C VAL A 19 -39.88 13.03 17.00
N GLY A 20 -40.18 11.84 16.48
CA GLY A 20 -39.16 10.83 16.32
C GLY A 20 -38.14 11.43 15.35
N VAL A 21 -36.95 11.74 15.84
CA VAL A 21 -35.80 11.93 14.97
C VAL A 21 -35.61 10.57 14.31
N VAL A 22 -36.21 10.41 13.13
CA VAL A 22 -35.74 9.42 12.18
C VAL A 22 -34.33 9.88 11.87
N ALA A 23 -33.36 9.29 12.56
CA ALA A 23 -32.01 9.30 12.07
C ALA A 23 -32.12 8.76 10.65
N GLU A 24 -31.93 9.64 9.67
CA GLU A 24 -31.69 9.22 8.30
C GLU A 24 -30.46 8.32 8.35
N GLU A 25 -30.69 7.02 8.46
CA GLU A 25 -29.72 6.02 8.10
C GLU A 25 -29.52 6.21 6.60
N GLY A 26 -28.62 7.13 6.24
CA GLY A 26 -28.22 7.35 4.88
C GLY A 26 -27.84 6.00 4.31
N GLU A 27 -28.63 5.52 3.36
CA GLU A 27 -28.43 4.24 2.71
C GLU A 27 -27.09 4.30 1.98
N TYR A 28 -26.03 3.78 2.63
CA TYR A 28 -24.70 3.70 2.06
C TYR A 28 -24.73 2.69 0.91
N THR A 29 -25.21 3.13 -0.24
CA THR A 29 -25.15 2.36 -1.48
C THR A 29 -23.76 2.55 -2.10
N TRP A 30 -23.07 1.45 -2.37
CA TRP A 30 -21.83 1.50 -3.12
C TRP A 30 -22.14 2.09 -4.50
N PRO A 31 -21.44 3.15 -4.94
CA PRO A 31 -21.66 3.69 -6.26
C PRO A 31 -21.37 2.61 -7.30
N GLN A 32 -22.41 2.17 -8.02
CA GLN A 32 -22.26 1.18 -9.09
C GLN A 32 -21.59 1.81 -10.30
N ARG A 33 -20.26 1.85 -10.27
CA ARG A 33 -19.44 2.27 -11.40
C ARG A 33 -19.26 1.11 -12.36
N LYS A 34 -19.40 1.38 -13.66
CA LYS A 34 -18.97 0.47 -14.72
C LYS A 34 -17.45 0.31 -14.61
N VAL A 35 -16.98 -0.93 -14.55
CA VAL A 35 -15.54 -1.26 -14.46
C VAL A 35 -15.11 -1.83 -15.81
N PRO A 36 -13.95 -1.41 -16.36
CA PRO A 36 -13.46 -1.96 -17.62
C PRO A 36 -13.21 -3.46 -17.51
N LEU A 37 -13.44 -4.16 -18.62
CA LEU A 37 -13.19 -5.58 -18.72
C LEU A 37 -11.73 -5.82 -19.09
N VAL A 38 -11.04 -6.60 -18.25
CA VAL A 38 -9.66 -7.04 -18.44
C VAL A 38 -9.69 -8.37 -19.20
N ARG A 39 -9.05 -8.43 -20.37
CA ARG A 39 -8.94 -9.65 -21.17
C ARG A 39 -7.48 -10.00 -21.45
N ASP A 40 -7.16 -11.28 -21.41
CA ASP A 40 -5.85 -11.75 -21.86
C ASP A 40 -5.75 -11.55 -23.37
N LYS A 41 -4.79 -10.73 -23.80
CA LYS A 41 -4.53 -10.43 -25.22
C LYS A 41 -3.63 -11.49 -25.83
N ARG A 42 -2.50 -11.77 -25.17
CA ARG A 42 -1.57 -12.83 -25.55
C ARG A 42 -0.67 -13.19 -24.38
N THR A 43 -0.21 -14.43 -24.38
CA THR A 43 0.77 -14.92 -23.41
C THR A 43 2.06 -15.30 -24.14
N VAL A 44 3.18 -14.72 -23.71
CA VAL A 44 4.49 -14.92 -24.33
C VAL A 44 5.42 -15.56 -23.31
N ARG A 45 6.16 -16.59 -23.72
CA ARG A 45 7.19 -17.21 -22.88
C ARG A 45 8.39 -16.29 -22.77
N LEU A 46 8.82 -16.01 -21.54
CA LEU A 46 9.99 -15.19 -21.25
C LEU A 46 11.26 -16.04 -21.19
N SER A 47 12.40 -15.41 -21.48
CA SER A 47 13.71 -15.99 -21.22
C SER A 47 13.98 -16.13 -19.73
N SER A 48 14.96 -16.96 -19.38
CA SER A 48 15.44 -17.02 -17.99
C SER A 48 15.91 -15.64 -17.51
N PRO A 49 15.65 -15.28 -16.24
CA PRO A 49 16.04 -13.97 -15.72
C PRO A 49 17.56 -13.79 -15.76
N GLY A 50 17.98 -12.58 -16.14
CA GLY A 50 19.39 -12.21 -16.27
C GLY A 50 20.04 -11.90 -14.93
N PHE A 51 19.26 -11.50 -13.93
CA PHE A 51 19.74 -11.00 -12.63
C PHE A 51 20.66 -9.79 -12.79
N THR A 52 20.25 -8.88 -13.67
CA THR A 52 21.02 -7.71 -14.10
C THR A 52 20.43 -6.39 -13.60
N ALA A 53 19.31 -6.39 -12.88
CA ALA A 53 18.75 -5.16 -12.34
C ALA A 53 19.62 -4.60 -11.21
N ASP A 54 19.65 -3.29 -11.06
CA ASP A 54 20.38 -2.64 -9.97
C ASP A 54 19.49 -2.45 -8.74
N THR A 55 20.05 -2.56 -7.53
CA THR A 55 19.33 -2.24 -6.29
C THR A 55 18.98 -0.75 -6.27
N GLN A 56 17.73 -0.39 -6.55
CA GLN A 56 17.25 0.97 -6.34
C GLN A 56 16.72 1.14 -4.91
N ARG A 57 17.46 1.87 -4.06
CA ARG A 57 17.02 2.22 -2.69
C ARG A 57 15.84 3.18 -2.67
N GLU A 58 15.62 3.90 -3.76
CA GLU A 58 14.46 4.75 -3.97
C GLU A 58 13.62 4.15 -5.09
N LEU A 59 12.34 3.91 -4.82
CA LEU A 59 11.38 3.53 -5.84
C LEU A 59 11.31 4.66 -6.87
N ARG A 60 11.94 4.49 -8.04
CA ARG A 60 11.70 5.38 -9.18
C ARG A 60 10.27 5.17 -9.67
N GLY A 61 9.56 6.25 -9.95
CA GLY A 61 8.20 6.20 -10.48
C GLY A 61 7.07 6.11 -9.44
N THR A 62 7.36 5.86 -8.16
CA THR A 62 6.33 6.03 -7.10
C THR A 62 6.48 7.40 -6.45
N CYS A 63 5.51 8.27 -6.66
CA CYS A 63 5.43 9.53 -5.95
C CYS A 63 4.14 9.59 -5.11
N GLY A 64 4.13 10.42 -4.07
CA GLY A 64 2.96 10.57 -3.21
C GLY A 64 1.76 11.16 -3.95
N ILE A 65 0.60 11.17 -3.28
CA ILE A 65 -0.69 11.64 -3.84
C ILE A 65 -0.61 13.02 -4.53
N GLU A 66 0.24 13.94 -4.02
CA GLU A 66 0.44 15.29 -4.58
C GLU A 66 1.15 15.31 -5.93
N CYS A 67 2.05 14.36 -6.18
CA CYS A 67 2.70 14.23 -7.48
C CYS A 67 1.86 13.38 -8.42
N GLN A 68 1.20 12.33 -7.89
CA GLN A 68 0.30 11.50 -8.69
C GLN A 68 -0.85 12.31 -9.28
N SER A 69 -1.37 13.31 -8.55
CA SER A 69 -2.40 14.23 -9.07
C SER A 69 -1.92 15.14 -10.21
N ARG A 70 -0.60 15.33 -10.35
CA ARG A 70 0.04 16.12 -11.40
C ARG A 70 0.51 15.28 -12.58
N LEU A 71 0.53 13.95 -12.45
CA LEU A 71 0.90 13.08 -13.55
C LEU A 71 -0.18 13.15 -14.64
N PRO A 72 0.21 13.08 -15.92
CA PRO A 72 -0.76 12.97 -17.00
C PRO A 72 -1.63 11.73 -16.79
N ARG A 73 -2.88 11.79 -17.25
CA ARG A 73 -3.74 10.59 -17.28
C ARG A 73 -3.02 9.51 -18.09
N PRO A 74 -2.91 8.28 -17.58
CA PRO A 74 -2.27 7.20 -18.31
C PRO A 74 -3.05 6.94 -19.60
N SER A 75 -2.32 6.67 -20.69
CA SER A 75 -2.95 6.21 -21.93
C SER A 75 -3.53 4.81 -21.75
N MET A 76 -4.38 4.38 -22.69
CA MET A 76 -4.86 3.00 -22.73
C MET A 76 -3.71 2.00 -22.76
N ALA A 77 -2.65 2.29 -23.54
CA ALA A 77 -1.47 1.44 -23.61
C ALA A 77 -0.71 1.38 -22.26
N ASP A 78 -0.63 2.51 -21.53
CA ASP A 78 0.00 2.54 -20.21
C ASP A 78 -0.79 1.69 -19.21
N LEU A 79 -2.12 1.75 -19.25
CA LEU A 79 -3.00 0.94 -18.41
C LEU A 79 -2.91 -0.55 -18.74
N GLU A 80 -2.94 -0.91 -20.02
CA GLU A 80 -2.76 -2.30 -20.48
C GLU A 80 -1.41 -2.85 -20.03
N ASN A 81 -0.34 -2.06 -20.14
CA ASN A 81 0.98 -2.44 -19.66
C ASN A 81 1.04 -2.59 -18.13
N LEU A 82 0.43 -1.67 -17.39
CA LEU A 82 0.38 -1.71 -15.91
C LEU A 82 -0.39 -2.93 -15.38
N LEU A 83 -1.42 -3.35 -16.10
CA LEU A 83 -2.27 -4.50 -15.74
C LEU A 83 -1.75 -5.82 -16.29
N SER A 84 -0.81 -5.79 -17.23
CA SER A 84 -0.11 -6.98 -17.69
C SER A 84 0.72 -7.57 -16.56
N TYR A 85 0.83 -8.89 -16.54
CA TYR A 85 1.44 -9.59 -15.41
C TYR A 85 2.29 -10.76 -15.85
N GLU A 86 3.30 -11.06 -15.03
CA GLU A 86 4.15 -12.22 -15.21
C GLU A 86 3.68 -13.37 -14.31
N THR A 87 3.70 -14.58 -14.85
CA THR A 87 3.48 -15.81 -14.10
C THR A 87 4.79 -16.60 -14.03
N VAL A 88 5.16 -17.00 -12.81
CA VAL A 88 6.32 -17.87 -12.56
C VAL A 88 5.80 -19.23 -12.13
N TYR A 89 6.18 -20.28 -12.85
CA TYR A 89 5.78 -21.65 -12.58
C TYR A 89 6.76 -22.36 -11.64
N GLU A 90 6.34 -23.48 -11.04
CA GLU A 90 7.17 -24.26 -10.11
C GLU A 90 8.48 -24.75 -10.74
N ASN A 91 8.47 -25.03 -12.05
CA ASN A 91 9.66 -25.41 -12.81
C ASN A 91 10.62 -24.23 -13.10
N GLY A 92 10.32 -23.02 -12.60
CA GLY A 92 11.10 -21.81 -12.79
C GLY A 92 10.91 -21.12 -14.15
N THR A 93 10.06 -21.65 -15.03
CA THR A 93 9.71 -20.97 -16.29
C THR A 93 8.79 -19.78 -16.04
N ARG A 94 8.83 -18.80 -16.95
CA ARG A 94 8.10 -17.54 -16.83
C ARG A 94 7.33 -17.23 -18.11
N THR A 95 6.14 -16.66 -17.96
CA THR A 95 5.35 -16.11 -19.07
C THR A 95 4.86 -14.72 -18.73
N LEU A 96 4.84 -13.83 -19.71
CA LEU A 96 4.18 -12.52 -19.63
C LEU A 96 2.81 -12.66 -20.29
N THR A 97 1.74 -12.37 -19.56
CA THR A 97 0.41 -12.22 -20.11
C THR A 97 0.14 -10.73 -20.31
N GLU A 98 0.08 -10.34 -21.58
CA GLU A 98 -0.35 -9.00 -21.95
C GLU A 98 -1.87 -8.92 -21.88
N VAL A 99 -2.35 -7.84 -21.29
CA VAL A 99 -3.77 -7.57 -21.10
C VAL A 99 -4.27 -6.58 -22.14
N SER A 100 -5.54 -6.72 -22.54
CA SER A 100 -6.28 -5.67 -23.23
C SER A 100 -7.48 -5.21 -22.40
N LEU A 101 -7.72 -3.90 -22.41
CA LEU A 101 -8.84 -3.27 -21.70
C LEU A 101 -9.98 -2.93 -22.66
N GLN A 102 -11.17 -3.46 -22.38
CA GLN A 102 -12.39 -3.16 -23.12
C GLN A 102 -13.34 -2.30 -22.26
N GLY A 103 -13.98 -1.30 -22.87
CA GLY A 103 -14.95 -0.44 -22.19
C GLY A 103 -14.34 0.57 -21.19
N ALA A 104 -13.04 0.82 -21.26
CA ALA A 104 -12.36 1.75 -20.35
C ALA A 104 -12.76 3.22 -20.56
N GLU A 105 -13.06 3.61 -21.80
CA GLU A 105 -13.52 4.98 -22.11
C GLU A 105 -14.91 5.25 -21.51
N GLU A 106 -15.80 4.25 -21.51
CA GLU A 106 -17.12 4.33 -20.89
C GLU A 106 -17.05 4.38 -19.35
N ALA A 107 -16.08 3.69 -18.75
CA ALA A 107 -15.81 3.73 -17.31
C ALA A 107 -15.16 5.07 -16.88
N ALA A 108 -14.41 5.71 -17.78
CA ALA A 108 -13.80 7.02 -17.56
C ALA A 108 -14.75 8.20 -17.82
N GLY A 109 -15.85 7.98 -18.54
CA GLY A 109 -16.82 8.99 -18.98
C GLY A 109 -17.72 9.61 -17.90
N GLY A 110 -17.55 9.24 -16.62
CA GLY A 110 -18.17 9.96 -15.51
C GLY A 110 -17.18 10.96 -14.92
N GLY A 111 -17.40 12.26 -15.12
CA GLY A 111 -16.58 13.41 -14.68
C GLY A 111 -16.26 13.50 -13.17
N ALA A 112 -16.58 12.48 -12.38
CA ALA A 112 -16.36 12.39 -10.96
C ALA A 112 -14.88 12.32 -10.52
N TRP A 113 -13.92 12.31 -11.45
CA TRP A 113 -12.50 12.47 -11.16
C TRP A 113 -12.01 13.92 -11.30
N ASP A 114 -12.82 14.83 -11.86
CA ASP A 114 -12.45 16.22 -12.12
C ASP A 114 -12.87 17.17 -10.99
N GLU A 115 -13.95 16.87 -10.25
CA GLU A 115 -14.39 17.68 -9.09
C GLU A 115 -13.38 17.75 -7.92
N ALA A 116 -12.51 16.75 -7.77
CA ALA A 116 -11.54 16.71 -6.66
C ALA A 116 -10.28 17.55 -6.93
N ARG A 117 -10.10 18.08 -8.15
CA ARG A 117 -8.82 18.63 -8.62
C ARG A 117 -8.61 20.11 -8.25
N ASN A 118 -9.69 20.86 -8.00
CA ASN A 118 -9.62 22.32 -7.85
C ASN A 118 -9.37 22.82 -6.41
N SER A 119 -9.45 21.95 -5.40
CA SER A 119 -9.37 22.36 -3.98
C SER A 119 -7.97 22.22 -3.36
N SER A 120 -7.05 21.51 -4.01
CA SER A 120 -5.77 21.09 -3.39
C SER A 120 -4.54 21.84 -3.90
N ALA A 121 -4.69 22.74 -4.88
CA ALA A 121 -3.57 23.32 -5.62
C ALA A 121 -2.81 24.45 -4.88
N ARG A 122 -3.27 24.89 -3.70
CA ARG A 122 -2.69 26.08 -3.04
C ARG A 122 -1.83 25.84 -1.81
N LEU A 123 -1.67 24.61 -1.33
CA LEU A 123 -0.85 24.35 -0.15
C LEU A 123 -0.04 23.06 -0.30
N LEU A 124 1.24 23.17 0.06
CA LEU A 124 2.20 22.11 0.37
C LEU A 124 3.05 21.61 -0.81
N ARG A 125 4.29 22.09 -0.79
CA ARG A 125 5.43 21.57 -1.55
C ARG A 125 6.16 20.61 -0.62
N ARG A 126 5.66 19.38 -0.47
CA ARG A 126 6.27 18.39 0.43
C ARG A 126 7.54 17.80 -0.17
N ARG A 127 8.63 17.75 0.59
CA ARG A 127 9.89 17.12 0.19
C ARG A 127 9.86 15.61 0.51
N ARG A 128 10.71 14.90 -0.25
CA ARG A 128 11.07 13.46 -0.23
C ARG A 128 10.86 12.74 1.11
N ARG A 129 10.39 11.48 1.06
CA ARG A 129 10.19 10.50 2.17
C ARG A 129 10.60 11.05 3.55
N GLU A 130 9.63 11.61 4.24
CA GLU A 130 9.84 12.33 5.49
C GLU A 130 9.17 11.56 6.63
N VAL A 131 9.77 11.60 7.82
CA VAL A 131 9.13 11.11 9.04
C VAL A 131 7.88 11.96 9.26
N TYR A 132 6.72 11.31 9.27
CA TYR A 132 5.46 12.01 9.46
C TYR A 132 5.27 12.33 10.95
N GLY A 133 5.16 13.61 11.28
CA GLY A 133 5.01 14.05 12.67
C GLY A 133 6.34 13.99 13.45
N THR A 134 6.26 13.80 14.76
CA THR A 134 7.44 13.63 15.62
C THR A 134 8.06 12.26 15.39
N ASP A 135 9.38 12.20 15.38
CA ASP A 135 10.11 10.94 15.22
C ASP A 135 10.06 10.12 16.51
N SER A 136 9.19 9.11 16.53
CA SER A 136 9.04 8.17 17.64
C SER A 136 9.84 6.88 17.46
N ARG A 137 10.72 6.80 16.46
CA ARG A 137 11.53 5.61 16.20
C ARG A 137 12.55 5.43 17.34
N PHE A 138 12.68 4.20 17.83
CA PHE A 138 13.69 3.81 18.81
C PHE A 138 14.53 2.65 18.29
N THR A 139 15.75 2.55 18.79
CA THR A 139 16.65 1.44 18.41
C THR A 139 16.38 0.23 19.28
N ILE A 140 16.18 -0.92 18.66
CA ILE A 140 16.06 -2.21 19.34
C ILE A 140 17.47 -2.69 19.71
N ALA A 141 18.02 -2.14 20.78
CA ALA A 141 19.35 -2.47 21.29
C ALA A 141 19.32 -3.48 22.45
N ASP A 142 18.18 -3.60 23.14
CA ASP A 142 18.06 -4.48 24.30
C ASP A 142 18.12 -5.96 23.87
N LYS A 143 18.83 -6.74 24.68
CA LYS A 143 18.86 -8.19 24.65
C LYS A 143 17.46 -8.79 24.71
N HIS A 144 16.60 -8.27 25.57
CA HIS A 144 15.25 -8.77 25.74
C HIS A 144 14.34 -8.51 24.54
N PHE A 145 14.60 -7.48 23.72
CA PHE A 145 13.79 -7.24 22.53
C PHE A 145 14.39 -7.93 21.30
N SER A 146 15.69 -7.80 21.05
CA SER A 146 16.32 -8.29 19.82
C SER A 146 16.23 -9.79 19.57
N THR A 147 16.25 -10.63 20.62
CA THR A 147 16.20 -12.09 20.48
C THR A 147 14.83 -12.70 20.79
N ASN A 148 13.87 -11.90 21.22
CA ASN A 148 12.52 -12.38 21.52
C ASN A 148 11.55 -11.99 20.42
N TYR A 149 10.47 -12.77 20.32
CA TYR A 149 9.35 -12.43 19.47
C TYR A 149 8.74 -11.08 19.93
N PRO A 150 8.37 -10.17 19.02
CA PRO A 150 8.33 -10.34 17.55
C PRO A 150 9.63 -10.00 16.82
N PHE A 151 10.58 -9.29 17.45
CA PHE A 151 11.75 -8.73 16.76
C PHE A 151 12.77 -9.78 16.31
N SER A 152 12.82 -10.94 16.96
CA SER A 152 13.66 -12.08 16.57
C SER A 152 13.42 -12.59 15.14
N THR A 153 12.23 -12.33 14.59
CA THR A 153 11.85 -12.69 13.22
C THR A 153 12.29 -11.67 12.18
N THR A 154 12.73 -10.48 12.62
CA THR A 154 13.14 -9.39 11.72
C THR A 154 14.53 -9.66 11.18
N VAL A 155 14.67 -9.53 9.85
CA VAL A 155 15.93 -9.77 9.15
C VAL A 155 16.38 -8.59 8.32
N LYS A 156 17.70 -8.48 8.15
CA LYS A 156 18.35 -7.57 7.21
C LYS A 156 18.69 -8.33 5.94
N VAL A 157 18.20 -7.84 4.81
CA VAL A 157 18.49 -8.37 3.49
C VAL A 157 19.72 -7.67 2.92
N SER A 158 20.62 -8.39 2.26
CA SER A 158 21.87 -7.82 1.75
C SER A 158 21.69 -6.74 0.67
N THR A 159 20.50 -6.60 0.09
CA THR A 159 20.13 -5.49 -0.80
C THR A 159 19.92 -4.17 -0.05
N GLY A 160 20.00 -4.17 1.28
CA GLY A 160 19.76 -3.00 2.13
C GLY A 160 18.31 -2.86 2.60
N CYS A 161 17.45 -3.79 2.23
CA CYS A 161 16.09 -3.90 2.72
C CYS A 161 15.98 -4.64 4.06
N SER A 162 14.79 -4.57 4.64
CA SER A 162 14.36 -5.42 5.75
C SER A 162 13.40 -6.50 5.26
N GLY A 163 13.21 -7.53 6.07
CA GLY A 163 12.18 -8.55 5.85
C GLY A 163 11.78 -9.21 7.16
N ILE A 164 10.77 -10.08 7.10
CA ILE A 164 10.26 -10.86 8.22
C ILE A 164 10.30 -12.34 7.87
N LEU A 165 10.81 -13.17 8.78
CA LEU A 165 10.73 -14.62 8.66
C LEU A 165 9.28 -15.08 8.86
N VAL A 166 8.72 -15.74 7.84
CA VAL A 166 7.41 -16.38 7.91
C VAL A 166 7.51 -17.90 8.07
N SER A 167 8.72 -18.44 7.92
CA SER A 167 9.07 -19.84 8.22
C SER A 167 10.60 -19.95 8.39
N PRO A 168 11.16 -21.12 8.75
CA PRO A 168 12.60 -21.28 8.90
C PRO A 168 13.44 -20.95 7.64
N LYS A 169 12.83 -20.95 6.45
CA LYS A 169 13.53 -20.75 5.16
C LYS A 169 12.93 -19.66 4.27
N HIS A 170 11.83 -19.02 4.68
CA HIS A 170 11.13 -18.03 3.85
C HIS A 170 11.07 -16.67 4.53
N VAL A 171 11.44 -15.63 3.78
CA VAL A 171 11.43 -14.22 4.21
C VAL A 171 10.43 -13.45 3.36
N LEU A 172 9.48 -12.78 4.01
CA LEU A 172 8.62 -11.80 3.39
C LEU A 172 9.34 -10.44 3.32
N THR A 173 9.40 -9.84 2.13
CA THR A 173 10.00 -8.52 1.90
C THR A 173 9.27 -7.83 0.74
N ALA A 174 9.59 -6.56 0.48
CA ALA A 174 9.00 -5.84 -0.64
C ALA A 174 9.58 -6.33 -1.97
N ALA A 175 8.75 -6.43 -3.01
CA ALA A 175 9.19 -6.89 -4.33
C ALA A 175 10.37 -6.08 -4.89
N HIS A 176 10.35 -4.75 -4.70
CA HIS A 176 11.41 -3.85 -5.16
C HIS A 176 12.80 -4.12 -4.52
N CYS A 177 12.85 -4.89 -3.44
CA CYS A 177 14.10 -5.28 -2.79
C CYS A 177 14.87 -6.36 -3.55
N ILE A 178 14.22 -7.06 -4.48
CA ILE A 178 14.77 -8.18 -5.24
C ILE A 178 14.51 -8.10 -6.75
N HIS A 179 13.63 -7.20 -7.20
CA HIS A 179 13.21 -7.07 -8.60
C HIS A 179 12.93 -5.60 -8.93
N ASP A 180 13.19 -5.14 -10.15
CA ASP A 180 12.95 -3.75 -10.57
C ASP A 180 11.64 -3.54 -11.36
N GLY A 181 10.93 -4.63 -11.63
CA GLY A 181 9.72 -4.65 -12.45
C GLY A 181 9.92 -5.38 -13.77
N GLN A 182 11.17 -5.67 -14.18
CA GLN A 182 11.50 -6.44 -15.38
C GLN A 182 12.46 -7.60 -15.10
N ASP A 183 13.51 -7.37 -14.30
CA ASP A 183 14.51 -8.39 -13.97
C ASP A 183 14.84 -8.41 -12.48
N TYR A 184 15.40 -9.53 -12.04
CA TYR A 184 15.89 -9.67 -10.67
C TYR A 184 17.15 -8.84 -10.47
N VAL A 185 17.30 -8.36 -9.24
CA VAL A 185 18.43 -7.54 -8.86
C VAL A 185 19.72 -8.37 -8.81
N LYS A 186 20.84 -7.74 -9.21
CA LYS A 186 22.18 -8.33 -9.18
C LYS A 186 22.48 -8.91 -7.80
N GLY A 187 22.98 -10.13 -7.80
CA GLY A 187 23.39 -10.82 -6.57
C GLY A 187 22.26 -11.45 -5.76
N VAL A 188 20.99 -11.35 -6.18
CA VAL A 188 19.85 -12.02 -5.50
C VAL A 188 20.00 -13.54 -5.48
N LYS A 189 20.67 -14.17 -6.47
CA LYS A 189 21.01 -15.60 -6.41
C LYS A 189 21.85 -15.99 -5.18
N ARG A 190 22.58 -15.04 -4.61
CA ARG A 190 23.43 -15.20 -3.41
C ARG A 190 22.97 -14.24 -2.32
N LEU A 191 21.66 -13.97 -2.25
CA LEU A 191 21.05 -13.09 -1.26
C LEU A 191 21.44 -13.56 0.14
N ARG A 192 22.03 -12.66 0.93
CA ARG A 192 22.34 -12.95 2.34
C ARG A 192 21.28 -12.35 3.22
N VAL A 193 20.80 -13.15 4.16
CA VAL A 193 19.83 -12.77 5.18
C VAL A 193 20.53 -12.78 6.53
N GLY A 194 20.59 -11.63 7.18
CA GLY A 194 21.15 -11.48 8.51
C GLY A 194 20.05 -11.37 9.55
N LEU A 195 20.12 -12.18 10.60
CA LEU A 195 19.28 -12.03 11.79
C LEU A 195 19.96 -11.09 12.78
N LEU A 196 19.16 -10.33 13.53
CA LEU A 196 19.67 -9.52 14.61
C LEU A 196 20.21 -10.45 15.71
N LYS A 197 21.53 -10.46 15.89
CA LYS A 197 22.20 -11.19 16.97
C LYS A 197 22.79 -10.19 17.95
N LEU A 198 22.73 -10.56 19.21
CA LEU A 198 23.41 -9.82 20.27
C LEU A 198 24.90 -9.74 19.97
N ARG A 199 25.47 -8.55 20.17
CA ARG A 199 26.91 -8.44 20.35
C ARG A 199 27.25 -9.21 21.62
N SER A 200 27.84 -10.39 21.50
CA SER A 200 28.65 -10.89 22.60
C SER A 200 29.74 -9.85 22.80
N GLN A 201 29.77 -9.15 23.94
CA GLN A 201 31.00 -8.49 24.34
C GLN A 201 32.07 -9.56 24.30
N GLY A 202 32.93 -9.51 23.27
CA GLY A 202 34.13 -10.32 23.25
C GLY A 202 34.84 -10.01 24.56
N ARG A 203 35.07 -11.06 25.36
CA ARG A 203 36.01 -11.00 26.48
C ARG A 203 37.23 -10.20 26.00
N LYS A 204 37.50 -9.06 26.64
CA LYS A 204 38.84 -8.49 26.68
C LYS A 204 39.75 -9.59 27.21
N GLY A 205 40.32 -10.38 26.31
CA GLY A 205 41.37 -11.34 26.62
C GLY A 205 42.65 -10.58 26.82
N GLY A 206 42.81 -9.97 27.99
CA GLY A 206 44.10 -9.49 28.43
C GLY A 206 45.06 -10.68 28.50
N LYS A 207 46.17 -10.59 27.77
CA LYS A 207 47.37 -11.35 28.10
C LYS A 207 48.54 -10.37 28.18
N LYS A 208 48.73 -9.84 29.38
CA LYS A 208 50.08 -9.51 29.87
C LYS A 208 50.81 -10.82 30.07
N ARG A 209 51.90 -11.02 29.35
CA ARG A 209 53.19 -11.48 29.86
C ARG A 209 54.20 -11.30 28.75
#